data_AF-A0A4S2D6G4-F1
#
_entry.id   AF-A0A4S2D6G4-F1
#
_cell.length_a   1.000
_cell.length_b   1.000
_cell.length_c   1.000
_cell.angle_alpha   90.00
_cell.angle_beta   90.00
_cell.angle_gamma   90.00
#
_symmetry.space_group_name_H-M   'P 1'
#
loop_
_entity.id
_entity.type
_entity.pdbx_description
1 polymer ?
#
loop_
_entity_poly.entity_id
_entity_poly.type
_entity_poly.pdbx_seq_one_letter_code
_entity_poly.pdbx_strand_id
1 'polypeptide(L)'
;MTPVTPHLHRHLRRYLLLALMSATTVFGLACWAVLTTEPGCLLAQGHWSSGARQCYTRLCLLQGDCGQMASPITHCGRVQPGDSRRHVYFELGNPLRDAGTTAWWTADKVGGGEIRARFENDRLVNLACPVQP
;
A
#
# COMPACT_ATOMS: atom_id res chain seq x y z
N MET A 1 29.54 -39.33 30.48
CA MET A 1 29.33 -38.01 29.85
C MET A 1 29.75 -38.12 28.40
N THR A 2 28.79 -38.16 27.47
CA THR A 2 29.07 -38.26 26.04
C THR A 2 29.67 -36.94 25.55
N PRO A 3 30.81 -36.95 24.85
CA PRO A 3 31.42 -35.73 24.36
C PRO A 3 30.56 -35.17 23.24
N VAL A 4 29.88 -34.04 23.49
CA VAL A 4 29.19 -33.29 22.45
C VAL A 4 30.27 -32.73 21.51
N THR A 5 30.32 -33.35 20.36
CA THR A 5 31.42 -33.45 19.38
C THR A 5 31.96 -32.12 18.80
N PRO A 6 33.26 -32.08 18.40
CA PRO A 6 33.88 -31.00 17.62
C PRO A 6 33.25 -30.77 16.22
N HIS A 7 32.38 -31.68 15.78
CA HIS A 7 31.55 -31.54 14.58
C HIS A 7 30.59 -30.34 14.68
N LEU A 8 30.15 -29.99 15.89
CA LEU A 8 29.20 -28.89 16.13
C LEU A 8 29.80 -27.52 15.75
N HIS A 9 31.09 -27.29 16.04
CA HIS A 9 31.78 -26.04 15.73
C HIS A 9 32.00 -25.85 14.22
N ARG A 10 32.30 -26.92 13.48
CA ARG A 10 32.60 -26.86 12.03
C ARG A 10 31.38 -26.55 11.17
N HIS A 11 30.21 -26.95 11.63
CA HIS A 11 28.94 -26.73 10.93
C HIS A 11 28.08 -25.63 11.57
N LEU A 12 28.51 -25.05 12.70
CA LEU A 12 27.80 -23.98 13.42
C LEU A 12 27.38 -22.84 12.48
N ARG A 13 28.31 -22.37 11.63
CA ARG A 13 28.03 -21.30 10.66
C ARG A 13 26.97 -21.69 9.62
N ARG A 14 26.95 -22.96 9.17
CA ARG A 14 25.93 -23.46 8.23
C ARG A 14 24.57 -23.58 8.91
N TYR A 15 24.52 -24.10 10.15
CA TYR A 15 23.28 -24.17 10.92
C TYR A 15 22.74 -22.80 11.29
N LEU A 16 23.61 -21.85 11.62
CA LEU A 16 23.22 -20.48 11.92
C LEU A 16 22.67 -19.75 10.68
N LEU A 17 23.27 -19.95 9.51
CA LEU A 17 22.73 -19.43 8.25
C LEU A 17 21.38 -20.05 7.90
N LEU A 18 21.22 -21.37 8.05
CA LEU A 18 19.95 -22.06 7.83
C LEU A 18 18.87 -21.57 8.81
N ALA A 19 19.22 -21.40 10.08
CA ALA A 19 18.31 -20.86 11.10
C ALA A 19 17.88 -19.43 10.74
N LEU A 20 18.81 -18.55 10.34
CA LEU A 20 18.49 -17.18 9.91
C LEU A 20 17.58 -17.15 8.66
N MET A 21 17.85 -18.01 7.67
CA MET A 21 17.00 -18.14 6.47
C MET A 21 15.59 -18.65 6.82
N SER A 22 15.49 -19.58 7.76
CA SER A 22 14.19 -20.09 8.23
C SER A 22 13.41 -19.04 9.05
N ALA A 23 14.10 -18.28 9.91
CA ALA A 23 13.48 -17.24 10.73
C ALA A 23 12.93 -16.10 9.85
N THR A 24 13.69 -15.69 8.84
CA THR A 24 13.26 -14.64 7.90
C THR A 24 12.09 -15.07 7.03
N THR A 25 12.05 -16.32 6.57
CA THR A 25 10.90 -16.84 5.81
C THR A 25 9.64 -16.94 6.67
N VAL A 26 9.73 -17.46 7.91
CA VAL A 26 8.60 -17.51 8.85
C VAL A 26 8.10 -16.10 9.17
N PHE A 27 9.00 -15.16 9.43
CA PHE A 27 8.63 -13.77 9.69
C PHE A 27 7.94 -13.14 8.47
N GLY A 28 8.47 -13.35 7.27
CA GLY A 28 7.86 -12.87 6.03
C GLY A 28 6.45 -13.41 5.82
N LEU A 29 6.23 -14.71 6.06
CA LEU A 29 4.91 -15.34 5.98
C LEU A 29 3.94 -14.78 7.03
N ALA A 30 4.40 -14.56 8.26
CA ALA A 30 3.58 -13.97 9.32
C ALA A 30 3.16 -12.53 8.97
N CYS A 31 4.10 -11.70 8.51
CA CYS A 31 3.79 -10.34 8.04
C CYS A 31 2.80 -10.35 6.87
N TRP A 32 2.98 -11.27 5.91
CA TRP A 32 2.06 -11.41 4.79
C TRP A 32 0.65 -11.80 5.25
N ALA A 33 0.54 -12.77 6.15
CA ALA A 33 -0.75 -13.19 6.71
C ALA A 33 -1.49 -12.04 7.41
N VAL A 34 -0.78 -11.18 8.14
CA VAL A 34 -1.39 -9.98 8.75
C VAL A 34 -1.92 -9.03 7.67
N LEU A 35 -1.14 -8.74 6.62
CA LEU A 35 -1.54 -7.86 5.52
C LEU A 35 -2.68 -8.41 4.66
N THR A 36 -2.96 -9.72 4.69
CA THR A 36 -4.13 -10.32 4.03
C THR A 36 -5.46 -10.12 4.76
N THR A 37 -5.45 -9.38 5.88
CA THR A 37 -6.66 -9.04 6.64
C THR A 37 -6.88 -7.53 6.64
N GLU A 38 -8.15 -7.12 6.66
CA GLU A 38 -8.51 -5.69 6.77
C GLU A 38 -7.92 -5.03 8.03
N PRO A 39 -8.05 -5.60 9.25
CA PRO A 39 -7.46 -5.00 10.43
C PRO A 39 -5.93 -4.90 10.36
N GLY A 40 -5.26 -5.94 9.84
CA GLY A 40 -3.81 -5.92 9.67
C GLY A 40 -3.36 -4.89 8.63
N CYS A 41 -4.13 -4.69 7.57
CA CYS A 41 -3.89 -3.64 6.59
C CYS A 41 -3.98 -2.25 7.22
N LEU A 42 -5.02 -1.99 8.01
CA LEU A 42 -5.19 -0.71 8.71
C LEU A 42 -4.07 -0.45 9.73
N LEU A 43 -3.62 -1.48 10.45
CA LEU A 43 -2.46 -1.40 11.36
C LEU A 43 -1.16 -1.07 10.61
N ALA A 44 -1.01 -1.56 9.39
CA ALA A 44 0.10 -1.22 8.51
C ALA A 44 -0.07 0.14 7.81
N GLN A 45 -1.10 0.93 8.18
CA GLN A 45 -1.45 2.21 7.56
C GLN A 45 -1.68 2.08 6.04
N GLY A 46 -2.16 0.92 5.60
CA GLY A 46 -2.55 0.66 4.22
C GLY A 46 -4.04 0.88 3.98
N HIS A 47 -4.42 0.79 2.72
CA HIS A 47 -5.81 0.83 2.26
C HIS A 47 -6.29 -0.58 1.93
N TRP A 48 -7.36 -1.02 2.57
CA TRP A 48 -7.97 -2.32 2.28
C TRP A 48 -8.96 -2.21 1.12
N SER A 49 -8.76 -3.03 0.10
CA SER A 49 -9.73 -3.20 -0.99
C SER A 49 -10.52 -4.49 -0.77
N SER A 50 -11.76 -4.36 -0.30
CA SER A 50 -12.66 -5.52 -0.11
C SER A 50 -12.96 -6.23 -1.43
N GLY A 51 -12.98 -5.50 -2.57
CA GLY A 51 -13.22 -6.06 -3.89
C GLY A 51 -12.07 -6.92 -4.39
N ALA A 52 -10.82 -6.48 -4.19
CA ALA A 52 -9.62 -7.23 -4.57
C ALA A 52 -9.13 -8.21 -3.49
N ARG A 53 -9.68 -8.13 -2.27
CA ARG A 53 -9.18 -8.84 -1.07
C ARG A 53 -7.69 -8.61 -0.83
N GLN A 54 -7.24 -7.38 -1.05
CA GLN A 54 -5.84 -7.01 -1.03
C GLN A 54 -5.63 -5.73 -0.21
N CYS A 55 -4.49 -5.67 0.49
CA CYS A 55 -4.01 -4.48 1.15
C CYS A 55 -3.03 -3.70 0.25
N TYR A 56 -3.31 -2.42 0.04
CA TYR A 56 -2.42 -1.48 -0.62
C TYR A 56 -1.66 -0.68 0.42
N THR A 57 -0.38 -1.00 0.59
CA THR A 57 0.54 -0.24 1.45
C THR A 57 1.29 0.80 0.63
N ARG A 58 2.10 1.65 1.28
CA ARG A 58 2.97 2.61 0.58
C ARG A 58 3.93 1.99 -0.44
N LEU A 59 4.15 0.67 -0.41
CA LEU A 59 4.90 -0.03 -1.45
C LEU A 59 4.25 0.12 -2.84
N CYS A 60 2.95 0.39 -2.91
CA CYS A 60 2.26 0.66 -4.17
C CYS A 60 2.83 1.89 -4.91
N LEU A 61 3.39 2.87 -4.17
CA LEU A 61 4.05 4.04 -4.74
C LEU A 61 5.29 3.68 -5.58
N LEU A 62 5.90 2.52 -5.30
CA LEU A 62 7.02 1.96 -6.05
C LEU A 62 6.55 1.06 -7.18
N GLN A 63 5.44 0.35 -6.98
CA GLN A 63 4.87 -0.58 -7.96
C GLN A 63 4.09 0.13 -9.08
N GLY A 64 3.64 1.37 -8.85
CA GLY A 64 2.87 2.16 -9.81
C GLY A 64 1.37 1.81 -9.85
N ASP A 65 0.89 0.99 -8.91
CA ASP A 65 -0.50 0.57 -8.81
C ASP A 65 -0.93 0.52 -7.35
N CYS A 66 -1.76 1.48 -6.93
CA CYS A 66 -2.32 1.57 -5.57
C CYS A 66 -3.79 1.08 -5.49
N GLY A 67 -4.28 0.41 -6.54
CA GLY A 67 -5.63 -0.14 -6.61
C GLY A 67 -6.72 0.90 -6.68
N GLN A 68 -7.95 0.45 -6.95
CA GLN A 68 -9.13 1.32 -6.93
C GLN A 68 -9.70 1.41 -5.52
N MET A 69 -10.16 2.60 -5.14
CA MET A 69 -10.76 2.83 -3.83
C MET A 69 -12.28 2.98 -3.93
N ALA A 70 -13.00 2.40 -2.95
CA ALA A 70 -14.46 2.38 -2.92
C ALA A 70 -15.08 3.77 -2.72
N SER A 71 -14.49 4.58 -1.83
CA SER A 71 -14.98 5.91 -1.48
C SER A 71 -13.80 6.89 -1.32
N PRO A 72 -13.12 7.28 -2.42
CA PRO A 72 -11.96 8.16 -2.36
C PRO A 72 -12.27 9.53 -1.71
N ILE A 73 -13.53 9.96 -1.73
CA ILE A 73 -13.95 11.25 -1.15
C ILE A 73 -13.60 11.39 0.35
N THR A 74 -13.61 10.28 1.11
CA THR A 74 -13.27 10.32 2.54
C THR A 74 -11.79 10.60 2.80
N HIS A 75 -10.96 10.57 1.75
CA HIS A 75 -9.52 10.81 1.79
C HIS A 75 -9.12 12.15 1.14
N CYS A 76 -10.05 12.91 0.57
CA CYS A 76 -9.76 14.21 -0.04
C CYS A 76 -9.02 15.16 0.90
N GLY A 77 -9.36 15.17 2.20
CA GLY A 77 -8.71 16.02 3.20
C GLY A 77 -7.27 15.62 3.55
N ARG A 78 -6.77 14.50 3.03
CA ARG A 78 -5.39 14.03 3.23
C ARG A 78 -4.45 14.43 2.11
N VAL A 79 -4.98 15.06 1.07
CA VAL A 79 -4.26 15.44 -0.13
C VAL A 79 -4.30 16.96 -0.29
N GLN A 80 -3.16 17.56 -0.62
CA GLN A 80 -3.00 19.01 -0.72
C GLN A 80 -2.15 19.42 -1.93
N PRO A 81 -2.34 20.65 -2.47
CA PRO A 81 -1.46 21.18 -3.51
C PRO A 81 0.02 21.07 -3.11
N GLY A 82 0.86 20.60 -4.03
CA GLY A 82 2.29 20.30 -3.83
C GLY A 82 2.59 18.81 -3.62
N ASP A 83 1.59 17.99 -3.30
CA ASP A 83 1.77 16.55 -3.17
C ASP A 83 2.20 15.90 -4.49
N SER A 84 2.98 14.82 -4.41
CA SER A 84 3.36 14.06 -5.62
C SER A 84 2.16 13.28 -6.15
N ARG A 85 2.08 13.07 -7.47
CA ARG A 85 1.02 12.25 -8.09
C ARG A 85 0.87 10.89 -7.41
N ARG A 86 2.00 10.25 -7.10
CA ARG A 86 1.98 8.94 -6.44
C ARG A 86 1.34 9.02 -5.06
N HIS A 87 1.63 10.05 -4.27
CA HIS A 87 0.98 10.24 -2.97
C HIS A 87 -0.53 10.43 -3.11
N VAL A 88 -0.96 11.24 -4.09
CA VAL A 88 -2.40 11.40 -4.40
C VAL A 88 -3.03 10.06 -4.75
N TYR A 89 -2.35 9.22 -5.54
CA TYR A 89 -2.88 7.91 -5.94
C TYR A 89 -2.86 6.89 -4.81
N PHE A 90 -1.99 7.06 -3.81
CA PHE A 90 -2.05 6.25 -2.60
C PHE A 90 -3.27 6.60 -1.76
N GLU A 91 -3.53 7.89 -1.52
CA GLU A 91 -4.65 8.33 -0.67
C GLU A 91 -6.02 8.16 -1.35
N LEU A 92 -6.12 8.39 -2.67
CA LEU A 92 -7.38 8.31 -3.43
C LEU A 92 -7.56 6.99 -4.21
N GLY A 93 -6.53 6.15 -4.25
CA GLY A 93 -6.43 5.04 -5.19
C GLY A 93 -6.05 5.50 -6.61
N ASN A 94 -5.93 4.55 -7.52
CA ASN A 94 -5.72 4.80 -8.94
C ASN A 94 -6.96 5.52 -9.53
N PRO A 95 -6.75 6.47 -10.44
CA PRO A 95 -7.87 7.12 -11.10
C PRO A 95 -8.57 6.17 -12.07
N LEU A 96 -9.83 6.48 -12.39
CA LEU A 96 -10.59 5.82 -13.46
C LEU A 96 -10.13 6.28 -14.84
N ARG A 97 -9.69 7.54 -14.93
CA ARG A 97 -9.17 8.18 -16.13
C ARG A 97 -7.93 8.97 -15.76
N ASP A 98 -6.87 8.88 -16.57
CA ASP A 98 -5.70 9.75 -16.49
C ASP A 98 -5.37 10.24 -17.90
N ALA A 99 -5.37 11.56 -18.08
CA ALA A 99 -5.04 12.24 -19.34
C ALA A 99 -3.71 12.99 -19.22
N GLY A 100 -2.77 12.48 -18.44
CA GLY A 100 -1.44 13.05 -18.26
C GLY A 100 -1.46 14.19 -17.26
N THR A 101 -2.14 15.30 -17.54
CA THR A 101 -2.19 16.47 -16.63
C THR A 101 -3.41 16.47 -15.71
N THR A 102 -4.34 15.55 -15.90
CA THR A 102 -5.59 15.51 -15.14
C THR A 102 -5.99 14.07 -14.90
N ALA A 103 -6.45 13.80 -13.68
CA ALA A 103 -6.92 12.50 -13.25
C ALA A 103 -8.30 12.62 -12.59
N TRP A 104 -9.10 11.57 -12.73
CA TRP A 104 -10.49 11.55 -12.27
C TRP A 104 -10.81 10.28 -11.48
N TRP A 105 -11.60 10.44 -10.42
CA TRP A 105 -12.16 9.37 -9.63
C TRP A 105 -13.66 9.58 -9.45
N THR A 106 -14.40 8.49 -9.27
CA THR A 106 -15.73 8.56 -8.66
C THR A 106 -15.58 8.91 -7.19
N ALA A 107 -16.40 9.81 -6.67
CA ALA A 107 -16.40 10.15 -5.25
C ALA A 107 -16.74 8.95 -4.35
N ASP A 108 -17.69 8.12 -4.79
CA ASP A 108 -18.19 6.92 -4.10
C ASP A 108 -18.64 5.86 -5.11
N LYS A 109 -19.04 4.68 -4.60
CA LYS A 109 -19.55 3.56 -5.41
C LYS A 109 -20.85 3.85 -6.17
N VAL A 110 -21.64 4.82 -5.71
CA VAL A 110 -22.98 5.11 -6.25
C VAL A 110 -22.91 6.16 -7.36
N GLY A 111 -21.75 6.78 -7.56
CA GLY A 111 -21.54 7.81 -8.58
C GLY A 111 -22.03 9.19 -8.14
N GLY A 112 -22.07 9.46 -6.83
CA GLY A 112 -22.57 10.72 -6.25
C GLY A 112 -21.76 11.98 -6.59
N GLY A 113 -20.65 11.85 -7.33
CA GLY A 113 -19.82 12.96 -7.77
C GLY A 113 -18.50 12.51 -8.40
N GLU A 114 -17.75 13.46 -8.93
CA GLU A 114 -16.42 13.24 -9.51
C GLU A 114 -15.38 14.03 -8.73
N ILE A 115 -14.28 13.37 -8.38
CA ILE A 115 -13.08 14.03 -7.87
C ILE A 115 -12.15 14.26 -9.05
N ARG A 116 -11.59 15.47 -9.16
CA ARG A 116 -10.68 15.85 -10.25
C ARG A 116 -9.41 16.44 -9.70
N ALA A 117 -8.27 15.86 -10.08
CA ALA A 117 -6.95 16.38 -9.75
C ALA A 117 -6.26 16.91 -11.01
N ARG A 118 -5.59 18.06 -10.90
CA ARG A 118 -4.71 18.60 -11.93
C ARG A 118 -3.26 18.51 -11.46
N PHE A 119 -2.38 18.03 -12.33
CA PHE A 119 -0.96 17.87 -12.06
C PHE A 119 -0.10 18.70 -13.00
N GLU A 120 0.97 19.27 -12.48
CA GLU A 120 2.07 19.88 -13.24
C GLU A 120 3.40 19.37 -12.69
N ASN A 121 4.30 18.92 -13.56
CA ASN A 121 5.59 18.35 -13.16
C ASN A 121 5.48 17.28 -12.05
N ASP A 122 4.47 16.41 -12.18
CA ASP A 122 4.13 15.34 -11.23
C ASP A 122 3.71 15.81 -9.82
N ARG A 123 3.34 17.09 -9.70
CA ARG A 123 2.87 17.72 -8.46
C ARG A 123 1.41 18.14 -8.60
N LEU A 124 0.63 17.89 -7.57
CA LEU A 124 -0.76 18.32 -7.51
C LEU A 124 -0.81 19.85 -7.45
N VAL A 125 -1.54 20.47 -8.37
CA VAL A 125 -1.74 21.93 -8.37
C VAL A 125 -3.17 22.32 -8.02
N ASN A 126 -4.13 21.41 -8.25
CA ASN A 126 -5.52 21.62 -7.87
C ASN A 126 -6.21 20.29 -7.62
N LEU A 127 -7.05 20.22 -6.59
CA LEU A 127 -7.93 19.10 -6.29
C LEU A 127 -9.34 19.63 -6.09
N ALA A 128 -10.27 19.20 -6.94
CA ALA A 128 -11.69 19.46 -6.79
C ALA A 128 -12.35 18.18 -6.24
N CYS A 129 -12.79 18.25 -4.99
CA CYS A 129 -13.64 17.23 -4.38
C CYS A 129 -15.07 17.78 -4.24
N PRO A 130 -16.11 16.99 -4.53
CA PRO A 130 -17.47 17.43 -4.31
C PRO A 130 -17.74 17.57 -2.81
N VAL A 131 -18.58 18.54 -2.43
CA VAL A 131 -18.98 18.74 -1.04
C VAL A 131 -19.92 17.59 -0.67
N GLN A 132 -19.61 16.85 0.39
CA GLN A 132 -20.57 15.91 0.97
C GLN A 132 -21.75 16.73 1.53
N PRO A 133 -23.01 16.41 1.16
CA PRO A 133 -24.18 17.07 1.73
C PRO A 133 -24.31 16.82 3.24
#